data_AF-A0A354Z221-F1
#
_entry.id   AF-A0A354Z221-F1
#
_cell.length_a   1.000
_cell.length_b   1.000
_cell.length_c   1.000
_cell.angle_alpha   90.00
_cell.angle_beta   90.00
_cell.angle_gamma   90.00
#
_symmetry.space_group_name_H-M   'P 1'
#
loop_
_entity.id
_entity.type
_entity.pdbx_description
1 polymer ?
#
loop_
_entity_poly.entity_id
_entity_poly.type
_entity_poly.pdbx_seq_one_letter_code
_entity_poly.pdbx_strand_id
1 'polypeptide(L)'
;SALAGCVGVAGSTRIGRHCLLGWAVGVVGHLDICDRVVINGFSMVSSSITEPGVYGSGIPAQEHRRWRRNLVRLHALDDTTRRLLATTRTKDEPDHD
;
A
#
# COMPACT_ATOMS: atom_id res chain seq x y z
N SER A 1 -3.80 -6.80 21.39
CA SER A 1 -3.25 -6.79 20.02
C SER A 1 -2.14 -7.81 19.94
N ALA A 2 -1.87 -8.37 18.77
CA ALA A 2 -0.83 -9.39 18.59
C ALA A 2 0.13 -8.96 17.47
N LEU A 3 1.41 -9.19 17.71
CA LEU A 3 2.50 -8.90 16.78
C LEU A 3 3.20 -10.23 16.47
N ALA A 4 3.28 -10.59 15.20
CA ALA A 4 4.04 -11.76 14.79
C ALA A 4 5.56 -11.48 14.82
N GLY A 5 6.37 -12.45 14.37
CA GLY A 5 7.83 -12.32 14.37
C GLY A 5 8.35 -11.18 13.50
N CYS A 6 9.45 -10.57 13.94
CA CYS A 6 10.18 -9.53 13.22
C CYS A 6 9.39 -8.24 12.92
N VAL A 7 8.33 -7.94 13.69
CA VAL A 7 7.65 -6.64 13.58
C VAL A 7 8.53 -5.54 14.18
N GLY A 8 8.80 -4.51 13.38
CA GLY A 8 9.50 -3.30 13.82
C GLY A 8 8.53 -2.14 13.97
N VAL A 9 8.39 -1.60 15.19
CA VAL A 9 7.58 -0.42 15.47
C VAL A 9 8.50 0.71 15.91
N ALA A 10 8.56 1.79 15.12
CA ALA A 10 9.32 2.97 15.50
C ALA A 10 8.62 3.76 16.62
N GLY A 11 9.43 4.54 17.34
CA GLY A 11 9.00 5.26 18.54
C GLY A 11 7.83 6.22 18.32
N SER A 12 7.14 6.54 19.41
CA SER A 12 5.99 7.44 19.44
C SER A 12 4.77 6.97 18.64
N THR A 13 4.75 5.69 18.23
CA THR A 13 3.61 5.08 17.54
C THR A 13 2.59 4.54 18.54
N ARG A 14 1.31 4.82 18.34
CA ARG A 14 0.22 4.21 19.10
C ARG A 14 -0.50 3.16 18.27
N ILE A 15 -0.67 1.98 18.84
CA ILE A 15 -1.41 0.88 18.23
C ILE A 15 -2.67 0.65 19.06
N GLY A 16 -3.82 0.68 18.39
CA GLY A 16 -5.12 0.42 18.97
C GLY A 16 -5.30 -1.01 19.48
N ARG A 17 -6.49 -1.26 20.01
CA ARG A 17 -6.92 -2.55 20.53
C ARG A 17 -7.32 -3.50 19.41
N HIS A 18 -7.13 -4.79 19.66
CA HIS A 18 -7.50 -5.88 18.73
C HIS A 18 -6.83 -5.78 17.35
N CYS A 19 -5.64 -5.18 17.27
CA CYS A 19 -4.86 -5.17 16.04
C CYS A 19 -4.03 -6.46 15.89
N LEU A 20 -3.82 -6.87 14.65
CA LEU A 20 -2.99 -8.02 14.26
C LEU A 20 -1.94 -7.55 13.26
N LEU A 21 -0.67 -7.57 13.64
CA LEU A 21 0.43 -7.27 12.73
C LEU A 21 1.12 -8.59 12.35
N GLY A 22 1.13 -8.89 11.05
CA GLY A 22 1.79 -10.06 10.48
C GLY A 22 3.32 -10.03 10.59
N TRP A 23 3.99 -11.03 10.04
CA TRP A 23 5.44 -11.17 10.13
C TRP A 23 6.17 -10.05 9.36
N ALA A 24 7.32 -9.58 9.84
CA ALA A 24 8.14 -8.55 9.18
C ALA A 24 7.38 -7.27 8.78
N VAL A 25 6.39 -6.86 9.57
CA VAL A 25 5.73 -5.55 9.40
C VAL A 25 6.66 -4.45 9.90
N GLY A 26 6.84 -3.40 9.10
CA GLY A 26 7.53 -2.17 9.51
C GLY A 26 6.53 -1.03 9.73
N VAL A 27 6.62 -0.35 10.87
CA VAL A 27 5.78 0.82 11.19
C VAL A 27 6.68 2.03 11.44
N VAL A 28 6.50 3.09 10.66
CA VAL A 28 7.21 4.37 10.83
C VAL A 28 6.77 5.05 12.14
N GLY A 29 7.60 5.93 12.68
CA GLY A 29 7.36 6.54 13.99
C GLY A 29 6.28 7.61 13.96
N HIS A 30 5.77 7.96 15.15
CA HIS A 30 4.75 9.01 15.34
C HIS A 30 3.42 8.75 14.62
N LEU A 31 3.05 7.49 14.41
CA LEU A 31 1.78 7.13 13.78
C LEU A 31 0.74 6.72 14.82
N ASP A 32 -0.54 6.90 14.49
CA ASP A 32 -1.66 6.35 15.24
C ASP A 32 -2.40 5.31 14.38
N ILE A 33 -2.49 4.08 14.87
CA ILE A 33 -3.22 2.96 14.25
C ILE A 33 -4.47 2.70 15.08
N CYS A 34 -5.66 2.83 14.50
CA CYS A 34 -6.93 2.62 15.19
C CYS A 34 -7.18 1.15 15.57
N ASP A 35 -8.28 0.92 16.29
CA ASP A 35 -8.67 -0.41 16.76
C ASP A 35 -9.05 -1.35 15.59
N ARG A 36 -8.88 -2.67 15.77
CA ARG A 36 -9.29 -3.72 14.81
C ARG A 36 -8.63 -3.62 13.42
N VAL A 37 -7.37 -3.23 13.38
CA VAL A 37 -6.56 -3.21 12.15
C VAL A 37 -5.77 -4.51 11.99
N VAL A 38 -5.81 -5.09 10.80
CA VAL A 38 -4.96 -6.23 10.40
C VAL A 38 -3.95 -5.75 9.37
N ILE A 39 -2.67 -5.86 9.68
CA ILE A 39 -1.59 -5.58 8.73
C ILE A 39 -1.01 -6.90 8.23
N ASN A 40 -1.11 -7.16 6.93
CA ASN A 40 -0.53 -8.35 6.32
C ASN A 40 1.00 -8.37 6.47
N GLY A 41 1.56 -9.57 6.55
CA GLY A 41 3.01 -9.74 6.65
C GLY A 41 3.76 -9.06 5.52
N PHE A 42 5.00 -8.64 5.80
CA PHE A 42 5.89 -7.95 4.88
C PHE A 42 5.33 -6.62 4.34
N SER A 43 4.54 -5.93 5.16
CA SER A 43 4.00 -4.60 4.83
C SER A 43 4.72 -3.48 5.59
N MET A 44 4.73 -2.29 5.00
CA MET A 44 5.26 -1.06 5.58
C MET A 44 4.13 -0.06 5.79
N VAL A 45 3.91 0.33 7.05
CA VAL A 45 2.93 1.35 7.44
C VAL A 45 3.64 2.70 7.52
N SER A 46 3.38 3.54 6.51
CA SER A 46 4.01 4.87 6.35
C SER A 46 3.16 6.04 6.83
N SER A 47 1.90 5.80 7.20
CA SER A 47 0.94 6.82 7.63
C SER A 47 -0.03 6.25 8.66
N SER A 48 -0.65 7.12 9.46
CA SER A 48 -1.68 6.73 10.43
C SER A 48 -2.85 6.01 9.74
N ILE A 49 -3.46 5.06 10.45
CA ILE A 49 -4.59 4.26 9.98
C ILE A 49 -5.78 4.60 10.88
N THR A 50 -6.72 5.39 10.35
CA THR A 50 -7.87 5.88 11.11
C THR A 50 -9.10 4.98 11.00
N GLU A 51 -9.11 4.07 10.03
CA GLU A 51 -10.23 3.16 9.77
C GLU A 51 -9.86 1.70 10.07
N PRO A 52 -10.75 0.94 10.70
CA PRO A 52 -10.55 -0.49 10.90
C PRO A 52 -10.57 -1.22 9.55
N GLY A 53 -9.74 -2.26 9.42
CA GLY A 53 -9.67 -3.01 8.16
C GLY A 53 -8.40 -3.85 8.01
N VAL A 54 -8.23 -4.39 6.80
CA VAL A 54 -7.07 -5.20 6.42
C VAL A 54 -6.21 -4.41 5.43
N TYR A 55 -4.93 -4.23 5.75
CA TYR A 55 -3.97 -3.44 4.99
C TYR A 55 -2.78 -4.30 4.55
N GLY A 56 -2.20 -4.00 3.40
CA GLY A 56 -0.98 -4.65 2.92
C GLY A 56 -0.24 -3.80 1.88
N SER A 57 1.08 -3.97 1.79
CA SER A 57 1.91 -3.16 0.86
C SER A 57 3.03 -3.94 0.14
N GLY A 58 3.16 -5.25 0.38
CA GLY A 58 4.27 -6.05 -0.15
C GLY A 58 4.10 -6.44 -1.64
N ILE A 59 5.19 -6.39 -2.40
CA ILE A 59 5.28 -7.00 -3.74
C ILE A 59 5.93 -8.38 -3.57
N PRO A 60 5.31 -9.49 -4.05
CA PRO A 60 5.92 -10.81 -3.98
C PRO A 60 7.29 -10.84 -4.65
N ALA A 61 8.17 -11.75 -4.19
CA ALA A 61 9.45 -11.97 -4.83
C ALA A 61 9.27 -12.33 -6.32
N GLN A 62 10.09 -11.73 -7.18
CA GLN A 62 10.07 -11.91 -8.62
C GLN A 62 11.50 -12.04 -9.14
N GLU A 63 11.67 -12.67 -10.31
CA GLU A 63 12.95 -12.67 -11.04
C GLU A 63 13.44 -11.22 -11.23
N HIS A 64 14.73 -10.97 -11.03
CA HIS A 64 15.28 -9.62 -10.87
C HIS A 64 14.98 -8.69 -12.06
N ARG A 65 15.08 -9.17 -13.30
CA ARG A 65 14.75 -8.37 -14.50
C ARG A 65 13.25 -8.05 -14.53
N ARG A 66 12.38 -9.00 -14.17
CA ARG A 66 10.94 -8.77 -14.05
C ARG A 66 10.61 -7.76 -12.95
N TRP A 67 11.21 -7.91 -11.77
CA TRP A 67 11.04 -7.01 -10.64
C TRP A 67 11.43 -5.57 -11.01
N ARG A 68 12.61 -5.35 -11.61
CA ARG A 68 13.06 -4.03 -12.06
C ARG A 68 12.10 -3.40 -13.06
N ARG A 69 11.62 -4.16 -14.05
CA ARG A 69 10.64 -3.66 -15.03
C ARG A 69 9.33 -3.25 -14.35
N ASN A 70 8.86 -4.04 -13.39
CA ASN A 70 7.62 -3.76 -12.69
C ASN A 70 7.73 -2.52 -11.78
N LEU A 71 8.86 -2.34 -11.09
CA LEU A 71 9.09 -1.14 -10.29
C LEU A 71 9.06 0.15 -11.11
N VAL A 72 9.73 0.17 -12.28
CA VAL A 72 9.70 1.33 -13.17
C VAL A 72 8.27 1.64 -13.63
N ARG A 73 7.48 0.59 -13.95
CA ARG A 73 6.07 0.76 -14.34
C ARG A 73 5.21 1.33 -13.20
N LEU A 74 5.48 0.90 -11.96
CA LEU A 74 4.78 1.45 -10.79
C LEU A 74 5.06 2.95 -10.63
N HIS A 75 6.30 3.39 -10.84
CA HIS A 75 6.64 4.82 -10.82
C HIS A 75 6.01 5.63 -11.96
N ALA A 76 5.77 5.00 -13.11
CA ALA A 76 5.13 5.64 -14.27
C ALA A 76 3.60 5.53 -14.27
N LEU A 77 2.99 4.97 -13.21
CA LEU A 77 1.57 4.64 -13.19
C LEU A 77 0.68 5.88 -13.33
N ASP A 78 1.05 6.99 -12.69
CA ASP A 78 0.29 8.23 -12.74
C ASP A 78 0.27 8.85 -14.15
N ASP A 79 1.42 8.90 -14.82
CA ASP A 79 1.52 9.40 -16.20
C ASP A 79 0.74 8.49 -17.17
N THR A 80 0.88 7.17 -17.00
CA THR A 80 0.14 6.18 -17.80
C THR A 80 -1.36 6.35 -17.64
N THR A 81 -1.83 6.53 -16.41
CA THR A 81 -3.26 6.74 -16.09
C THR A 81 -3.78 8.04 -16.69
N ARG A 82 -3.01 9.14 -16.58
CA ARG A 82 -3.37 10.43 -17.16
C ARG A 82 -3.55 10.34 -18.68
N ARG A 83 -2.64 9.66 -19.38
CA ARG A 83 -2.72 9.46 -20.84
C ARG A 83 -3.95 8.63 -21.22
N LEU A 84 -4.21 7.53 -20.50
CA LEU A 84 -5.37 6.67 -20.76
C LEU A 84 -6.71 7.42 -20.60
N LEU A 85 -6.84 8.24 -19.56
CA LEU A 85 -8.03 9.07 -19.35
C LEU A 85 -8.21 10.12 -20.45
N ALA A 86 -7.12 10.75 -20.91
CA ALA A 86 -7.16 11.73 -21.99
C ALA A 86 -7.64 11.11 -23.32
N THR A 87 -7.19 9.88 -23.64
CA THR A 87 -7.60 9.17 -24.86
C THR A 87 -9.03 8.61 -24.78
N THR A 88 -9.50 8.22 -23.59
CA THR A 88 -10.87 7.72 -23.44
C THR A 88 -11.88 8.86 -23.63
N ARG A 89 -11.58 10.06 -23.12
CA ARG A 89 -12.47 11.23 -23.24
C ARG A 89 -12.68 11.72 -24.67
N THR A 90 -11.72 11.51 -25.57
CA THR A 90 -11.85 11.87 -27.01
C THR A 90 -12.65 10.86 -27.82
N LYS A 91 -12.95 9.67 -27.29
CA LYS A 91 -13.69 8.63 -28.00
C LYS A 91 -15.21 8.67 -27.76
N ASP A 92 -15.66 9.50 -26.82
CA ASP A 92 -17.07 9.70 -26.45
C ASP A 92 -17.72 10.90 -27.17
N GLU A 93 -17.00 11.60 -28.06
CA GLU A 93 -17.61 12.55 -28.99
C GLU A 93 -18.30 11.75 -30.11
N PRO A 94 -19.63 11.87 -30.30
CA PRO A 94 -20.33 11.08 -31.30
C PRO A 94 -19.85 11.49 -32.69
N ASP A 95 -19.43 10.49 -33.47
CA ASP A 95 -19.27 10.60 -34.92
C ASP A 95 -20.58 11.17 -35.48
N HIS A 96 -20.54 12.43 -35.91
CA HIS A 96 -21.65 13.09 -36.56
C HIS A 96 -21.44 12.95 -38.06
N ASP A 97 -21.99 11.86 -38.61
CA ASP A 97 -22.27 11.69 -40.05
C ASP A 97 -23.53 12.47 -40.45
#